data_AF-A0A355GC34-F1
#
_entry.id   AF-A0A355GC34-F1
#
_cell.length_a   1.000
_cell.length_b   1.000
_cell.length_c   1.000
_cell.angle_alpha   90.00
_cell.angle_beta   90.00
_cell.angle_gamma   90.00
#
_symmetry.space_group_name_H-M   'P 1'
#
loop_
_entity.id
_entity.type
_entity.pdbx_description
1 polymer ?
#
loop_
_entity_poly.entity_id
_entity_poly.type
_entity_poly.pdbx_seq_one_letter_code
_entity_poly.pdbx_strand_id
1 'polypeptide(L)'
;MSVQDIPPEFEELLNRLLDSPEGEFSSTEFETFQNILEQHPEAMLQYFEYIDINTGIKSDWSERLQSLEQIVTRETPAPSSAPAITQVHTPGPRRSRFINYALVAVASMMILLLMEWMIAGRFFWNQPQLVKTEQPVADLPYIATLTRATDCVWGGNAPPKFSGQRLLSQDLFLEEGFAEFRFDTGVRLIIEGPTRIKMDSTC
;
A
#
# COMPACT_ATOMS: atom_id res chain seq x y z
N MET A 1 4.77 25.32 -23.32
CA MET A 1 6.19 25.69 -23.51
C MET A 1 6.85 24.56 -24.29
N SER A 2 7.90 24.87 -25.04
CA SER A 2 8.25 24.22 -26.31
C SER A 2 8.79 22.80 -26.15
N VAL A 3 8.23 21.81 -26.86
CA VAL A 3 8.74 20.42 -27.00
C VAL A 3 10.02 20.39 -27.87
N GLN A 4 10.79 21.48 -27.93
CA GLN A 4 11.83 21.69 -28.95
C GLN A 4 13.27 21.42 -28.47
N ASP A 5 13.49 21.20 -27.17
CA ASP A 5 14.84 21.05 -26.63
C ASP A 5 15.16 19.64 -26.10
N ILE A 6 14.25 18.67 -26.29
CA ILE A 6 14.47 17.28 -25.88
C ILE A 6 15.02 16.49 -27.08
N PRO A 7 16.16 15.81 -26.94
CA PRO A 7 16.71 14.96 -27.99
C PRO A 7 15.69 13.89 -28.42
N PRO A 8 15.50 13.62 -29.73
CA PRO A 8 14.54 12.62 -30.20
C PRO A 8 14.88 11.19 -29.73
N GLU A 9 16.13 10.95 -29.37
CA GLU A 9 16.62 9.70 -28.79
C GLU A 9 16.02 9.44 -27.40
N PHE A 10 15.54 10.47 -26.68
CA PHE A 10 14.92 10.33 -25.37
C PHE A 10 13.65 9.46 -25.40
N GLU A 11 12.74 9.72 -26.36
CA GLU A 11 11.49 8.97 -26.47
C GLU A 11 11.74 7.52 -26.87
N GLU A 12 12.73 7.27 -27.72
CA GLU A 12 13.11 5.91 -28.13
C GLU A 12 13.68 5.11 -26.96
N LEU A 13 14.57 5.73 -26.16
CA LEU A 13 15.12 5.12 -24.95
C LEU A 13 14.06 4.92 -23.87
N LEU A 14 13.13 5.88 -23.72
CA LEU A 14 12.03 5.80 -22.76
C LEU A 14 11.08 4.65 -23.08
N ASN A 15 10.63 4.54 -24.33
CA ASN A 15 9.76 3.44 -24.76
C ASN A 15 10.47 2.09 -24.61
N ARG A 16 11.75 2.02 -24.95
CA ARG A 16 12.57 0.81 -24.77
C ARG A 16 12.72 0.43 -23.30
N LEU A 17 12.94 1.39 -22.40
CA LEU A 17 13.03 1.16 -20.96
C LEU A 17 11.73 0.58 -20.39
N LEU A 18 10.58 1.03 -20.91
CA LEU A 18 9.26 0.68 -20.37
C LEU A 18 8.67 -0.60 -20.99
N ASP A 19 8.99 -0.89 -22.25
CA ASP A 19 8.49 -2.08 -22.96
C ASP A 19 9.40 -3.32 -22.84
N SER A 20 10.59 -3.20 -22.23
CA SER A 20 11.57 -4.30 -22.20
C SER A 20 11.20 -5.41 -21.19
N PRO A 21 10.93 -6.65 -21.63
CA PRO A 21 10.40 -7.73 -20.81
C PRO A 21 11.47 -8.52 -20.04
N GLU A 22 12.33 -7.83 -19.27
CA GLU A 22 13.48 -8.38 -18.52
C GLU A 22 14.81 -8.41 -19.30
N GLY A 23 15.63 -7.36 -19.14
CA GLY A 23 17.09 -7.46 -19.25
C GLY A 23 17.75 -6.95 -20.54
N GLU A 24 17.04 -6.34 -21.49
CA GLU A 24 17.64 -5.85 -22.74
C GLU A 24 18.08 -4.38 -22.72
N PHE A 25 17.80 -3.65 -21.64
CA PHE A 25 18.27 -2.26 -21.52
C PHE A 25 19.76 -2.25 -21.13
N SER A 26 20.63 -1.94 -22.09
CA SER A 26 22.07 -1.99 -21.87
C SER A 26 22.56 -0.89 -20.93
N SER A 27 23.69 -1.14 -20.24
CA SER A 27 24.29 -0.14 -19.35
C SER A 27 24.70 1.14 -20.07
N THR A 28 25.09 1.04 -21.34
CA THR A 28 25.45 2.18 -22.18
C THR A 28 24.24 3.02 -22.57
N GLU A 29 23.09 2.39 -22.86
CA GLU A 29 21.83 3.09 -23.13
C GLU A 29 21.26 3.75 -21.87
N PHE A 30 21.50 3.15 -20.70
CA PHE A 30 21.14 3.76 -19.42
C PHE A 30 21.98 4.99 -19.12
N GLU A 31 23.29 4.94 -19.38
CA GLU A 31 24.18 6.08 -19.18
C GLU A 31 23.82 7.25 -20.11
N THR A 32 23.46 6.98 -21.37
CA THR A 32 23.00 8.03 -22.30
C THR A 32 21.65 8.61 -21.86
N PHE A 33 20.70 7.77 -21.44
CA PHE A 33 19.41 8.21 -20.91
C PHE A 33 19.57 9.09 -19.66
N GLN A 34 20.41 8.67 -18.71
CA GLN A 34 20.71 9.46 -17.52
C GLN A 34 21.35 10.80 -17.86
N ASN A 35 22.30 10.82 -18.79
CA ASN A 35 22.95 12.06 -19.21
C ASN A 35 21.95 13.05 -19.85
N ILE A 36 20.97 12.55 -20.61
CA ILE A 36 19.88 13.36 -21.17
C ILE A 36 19.00 13.93 -20.05
N LEU A 37 18.65 13.12 -19.05
CA LEU A 37 17.87 13.56 -17.88
C LEU A 37 18.60 14.62 -17.04
N GLU A 38 19.91 14.53 -16.90
CA GLU A 38 20.72 15.48 -16.15
C GLU A 38 20.87 16.82 -16.89
N GLN A 39 20.99 16.79 -18.21
CA GLN A 39 21.17 17.99 -19.04
C GLN A 39 19.86 18.73 -19.31
N HIS A 40 18.72 18.02 -19.35
CA HIS A 40 17.43 18.57 -19.72
C HIS A 40 16.38 18.35 -18.62
N PRO A 41 16.08 19.37 -17.78
CA PRO A 41 15.08 19.24 -16.73
C PRO A 41 13.65 18.97 -17.27
N GLU A 42 13.37 19.35 -18.52
CA GLU A 42 12.10 19.05 -19.19
C GLU A 42 11.93 17.56 -19.52
N ALA A 43 13.02 16.85 -19.84
CA ALA A 43 12.99 15.40 -20.09
C ALA A 43 12.61 14.61 -18.82
N MET A 44 13.03 15.10 -17.65
CA MET A 44 12.64 14.52 -16.37
C MET A 44 11.13 14.64 -16.11
N LEU A 45 10.53 15.78 -16.44
CA LEU A 45 9.08 15.97 -16.29
C LEU A 45 8.31 15.04 -17.22
N GLN A 46 8.77 14.88 -18.46
CA GLN A 46 8.14 13.99 -19.44
C GLN A 46 8.28 12.51 -19.06
N TYR A 47 9.42 12.11 -18.50
CA TYR A 47 9.63 10.78 -17.93
C TYR A 47 8.59 10.46 -16.84
N PHE A 48 8.41 11.36 -15.88
CA PHE A 48 7.43 11.18 -14.81
C PHE A 48 6.00 11.13 -15.32
N GLU A 49 5.64 12.01 -16.26
CA GLU A 49 4.30 12.00 -16.87
C GLU A 49 4.02 10.67 -17.58
N TYR A 50 5.01 10.12 -18.30
CA TYR A 50 4.85 8.86 -18.99
C TYR A 50 4.73 7.67 -18.01
N ILE A 51 5.51 7.65 -16.93
CA ILE A 51 5.38 6.64 -15.88
C ILE A 51 4.00 6.71 -15.22
N ASP A 52 3.52 7.91 -14.87
CA ASP A 52 2.21 8.10 -14.26
C ASP A 52 1.06 7.58 -15.14
N ILE A 53 1.19 7.73 -16.46
CA ILE A 53 0.24 7.20 -17.44
C ILE A 53 0.32 5.66 -17.48
N ASN A 54 1.52 5.09 -17.63
CA ASN A 54 1.69 3.65 -17.81
C ASN A 54 1.35 2.84 -16.53
N THR A 55 1.56 3.45 -15.37
CA THR A 55 1.28 2.83 -14.06
C THR A 55 -0.15 3.08 -13.57
N GLY A 56 -0.94 3.91 -14.26
CA GLY A 56 -2.30 4.29 -13.85
C GLY A 56 -2.36 5.09 -12.53
N ILE A 57 -1.21 5.58 -12.07
CA ILE A 57 -1.03 6.18 -10.74
C ILE A 57 -1.81 7.50 -10.62
N LYS A 58 -1.96 8.26 -11.71
CA LYS A 58 -2.65 9.56 -11.72
C LYS A 58 -4.13 9.47 -11.32
N SER A 59 -4.83 8.40 -11.68
CA SER A 59 -6.24 8.23 -11.27
C SER A 59 -6.36 7.95 -9.77
N ASP A 60 -5.50 7.09 -9.22
CA ASP A 60 -5.52 6.71 -7.80
C ASP A 60 -5.15 7.89 -6.88
N TRP A 61 -4.22 8.75 -7.30
CA TRP A 61 -3.84 9.93 -6.53
C TRP A 61 -4.95 10.96 -6.38
N SER A 62 -5.78 11.17 -7.40
CA SER A 62 -6.86 12.17 -7.31
C SER A 62 -7.91 11.76 -6.28
N GLU A 63 -8.25 10.47 -6.21
CA GLU A 63 -9.15 9.92 -5.20
C GLU A 63 -8.52 9.95 -3.80
N ARG A 64 -7.23 9.61 -3.68
CA ARG A 64 -6.50 9.70 -2.41
C ARG A 64 -6.38 11.12 -1.89
N LEU A 65 -6.08 12.09 -2.76
CA LEU A 65 -5.99 13.51 -2.40
C LEU A 65 -7.35 14.04 -1.93
N GLN A 66 -8.44 13.68 -2.59
CA GLN A 66 -9.79 14.03 -2.13
C GLN A 66 -10.11 13.40 -0.76
N SER A 67 -9.71 12.16 -0.53
CA SER A 67 -9.88 11.52 0.78
C SER A 67 -9.10 12.23 1.88
N LEU A 68 -7.86 12.66 1.60
CA LEU A 68 -7.02 13.41 2.54
C LEU A 68 -7.55 14.82 2.79
N GLU A 69 -8.01 15.51 1.74
CA GLU A 69 -8.65 16.83 1.85
C GLU A 69 -9.93 16.74 2.69
N GLN A 70 -10.73 15.69 2.51
CA GLN A 70 -11.93 15.46 3.33
C GLN A 70 -11.59 15.19 4.81
N ILE A 71 -10.46 14.54 5.09
CA ILE A 71 -9.96 14.32 6.46
C ILE A 71 -9.46 15.64 7.07
N VAL A 72 -8.66 16.42 6.34
CA VAL A 72 -8.12 17.72 6.78
C VAL A 72 -9.23 18.77 6.96
N THR A 73 -10.25 18.76 6.09
CA THR A 73 -11.42 19.63 6.18
C THR A 73 -12.30 19.29 7.39
N ARG A 74 -12.30 18.02 7.83
CA ARG A 74 -13.00 17.60 9.05
C ARG A 74 -12.30 18.04 10.34
N GLU A 75 -10.99 18.25 10.30
CA GLU A 75 -10.18 18.61 11.47
C GLU A 75 -9.91 20.12 11.62
N THR A 76 -10.30 20.95 10.65
CA THR A 76 -10.16 22.41 10.77
C THR A 76 -11.47 23.03 11.27
N PRO A 77 -11.58 23.50 12.53
CA PRO A 77 -12.73 24.29 12.95
C PRO A 77 -12.64 25.64 12.25
N ALA A 78 -13.51 25.88 11.27
CA ALA A 78 -13.63 27.17 10.61
C ALA A 78 -13.96 28.27 11.63
N PRO A 79 -13.25 29.42 11.62
CA PRO A 79 -13.62 30.55 12.45
C PRO A 79 -14.98 31.11 12.01
N SER A 80 -15.84 31.23 13.02
CA SER A 80 -17.17 31.81 12.97
C SER A 80 -17.19 33.24 12.41
N SER A 81 -18.31 33.55 11.75
CA SER A 81 -19.02 34.84 11.63
C SER A 81 -18.88 35.66 10.34
N ALA A 82 -19.96 35.62 9.54
CA ALA A 82 -20.61 36.79 8.95
C ALA A 82 -22.12 36.52 8.78
N PRO A 83 -23.03 37.43 9.15
CA PRO A 83 -24.47 37.16 9.17
C PRO A 83 -25.12 37.51 7.82
N ALA A 84 -25.97 36.62 7.31
CA ALA A 84 -26.92 36.94 6.26
C ALA A 84 -28.35 36.87 6.84
N ILE A 85 -28.97 38.05 6.87
CA ILE A 85 -30.37 38.30 7.24
C ILE A 85 -31.29 37.60 6.22
N THR A 86 -32.43 37.03 6.64
CA THR A 86 -33.80 37.30 6.12
C THR A 86 -34.83 36.22 6.50
N GLN A 87 -35.72 36.65 7.40
CA GLN A 87 -37.19 36.52 7.46
C GLN A 87 -37.92 35.17 7.62
N VAL A 88 -38.53 35.05 8.81
CA VAL A 88 -39.97 34.89 9.12
C VAL A 88 -40.84 34.21 8.06
N HIS A 89 -41.42 33.05 8.40
CA HIS A 89 -42.86 32.74 8.23
C HIS A 89 -43.23 31.49 9.07
N THR A 90 -44.12 31.67 10.04
CA THR A 90 -45.06 30.63 10.56
C THR A 90 -46.45 30.96 9.98
N PRO A 91 -47.49 30.07 9.99
CA PRO A 91 -47.64 28.76 10.65
C PRO A 91 -48.32 27.65 9.79
N GLY A 92 -48.44 26.41 10.29
CA GLY A 92 -49.49 25.45 9.87
C GLY A 92 -49.08 23.96 9.77
N PRO A 93 -49.98 22.99 10.07
CA PRO A 93 -49.65 21.76 10.79
C PRO A 93 -49.30 20.58 9.88
N ARG A 94 -48.09 20.00 10.03
CA ARG A 94 -47.72 18.72 9.37
C ARG A 94 -46.89 17.82 10.30
N ARG A 95 -47.33 17.66 11.55
CA ARG A 95 -46.69 16.80 12.57
C ARG A 95 -47.01 15.30 12.43
N SER A 96 -47.41 14.82 11.26
CA SER A 96 -47.79 13.41 11.03
C SER A 96 -46.96 12.71 9.94
N ARG A 97 -46.33 13.45 9.02
CA ARG A 97 -45.49 12.83 7.97
C ARG A 97 -44.05 12.58 8.41
N PHE A 98 -43.49 13.43 9.28
CA PHE A 98 -42.12 13.27 9.78
C PHE A 98 -41.95 12.07 10.72
N ILE A 99 -43.00 11.64 11.42
CA ILE A 99 -42.96 10.45 12.30
C ILE A 99 -42.84 9.17 11.45
N ASN A 100 -43.51 9.12 10.29
CA ASN A 100 -43.42 7.97 9.40
C ASN A 100 -42.04 7.88 8.73
N TYR A 101 -41.39 9.00 8.40
CA TYR A 101 -40.01 8.99 7.89
C TYR A 101 -38.98 8.62 8.97
N ALA A 102 -39.18 9.06 10.21
CA ALA A 102 -38.32 8.68 11.33
C ALA A 102 -38.41 7.17 11.63
N LEU A 103 -39.60 6.56 11.54
CA LEU A 103 -39.79 5.12 11.71
C LEU A 103 -39.12 4.29 10.60
N VAL A 104 -39.18 4.75 9.35
CA VAL A 104 -38.52 4.08 8.21
C VAL A 104 -37.00 4.15 8.33
N ALA A 105 -36.44 5.27 8.79
CA ALA A 105 -35.00 5.45 8.96
C ALA A 105 -34.41 4.56 10.08
N VAL A 106 -35.15 4.34 11.18
CA VAL A 106 -34.71 3.44 12.25
C VAL A 106 -34.80 1.97 11.80
N ALA A 107 -35.83 1.61 11.02
CA ALA A 107 -35.96 0.26 10.48
C ALA A 107 -34.85 -0.09 9.48
N SER A 108 -34.47 0.84 8.59
CA SER A 108 -33.36 0.61 7.65
C SER A 108 -32.01 0.48 8.37
N MET A 109 -31.78 1.27 9.42
CA MET A 109 -30.57 1.20 10.22
C MET A 109 -30.45 -0.13 10.99
N MET A 110 -31.57 -0.65 11.52
CA MET A 110 -31.61 -1.97 12.17
C MET A 110 -31.36 -3.11 11.18
N ILE A 111 -31.87 -3.03 9.96
CA ILE A 111 -31.64 -4.04 8.91
C ILE A 111 -30.16 -4.04 8.49
N LEU A 112 -29.55 -2.86 8.32
CA LEU A 112 -28.12 -2.76 7.99
C LEU A 112 -27.25 -3.29 9.13
N LEU A 113 -27.58 -3.00 10.39
CA LEU A 113 -26.88 -3.56 11.55
C LEU A 113 -27.02 -5.08 11.65
N LEU A 114 -28.21 -5.63 11.39
CA LEU A 114 -28.43 -7.09 11.36
C LEU A 114 -27.70 -7.75 10.18
N MET A 115 -27.64 -7.07 9.03
CA MET A 115 -26.93 -7.55 7.85
C MET A 115 -25.41 -7.52 8.06
N GLU A 116 -24.87 -6.44 8.64
CA GLU A 116 -23.46 -6.40 9.06
C GLU A 116 -23.16 -7.48 10.10
N TRP A 117 -24.06 -7.72 11.05
CA TRP A 117 -23.87 -8.77 12.05
C TRP A 117 -23.88 -10.18 11.43
N MET A 118 -24.77 -10.43 10.46
CA MET A 118 -24.88 -11.72 9.76
C MET A 118 -23.70 -11.97 8.81
N ILE A 119 -23.17 -10.93 8.16
CA ILE A 119 -22.04 -11.03 7.23
C ILE A 119 -20.71 -11.08 7.97
N ALA A 120 -20.55 -10.28 9.03
CA ALA A 120 -19.29 -10.22 9.75
C ALA A 120 -19.10 -11.47 10.62
N GLY A 121 -20.14 -12.06 11.22
CA GLY A 121 -19.97 -13.20 12.13
C GLY A 121 -18.98 -12.95 13.27
N ARG A 122 -18.62 -11.68 13.55
CA ARG A 122 -17.54 -11.30 14.47
C ARG A 122 -18.13 -10.81 15.78
N PHE A 123 -18.56 -11.78 16.57
CA PHE A 123 -18.68 -11.63 18.02
C PHE A 123 -17.28 -11.32 18.56
N PHE A 124 -17.06 -10.04 18.89
CA PHE A 124 -15.97 -9.43 19.66
C PHE A 124 -15.03 -10.37 20.45
N TRP A 125 -14.17 -11.12 19.75
CA TRP A 125 -13.07 -11.89 20.35
C TRP A 125 -11.79 -11.84 19.49
N ASN A 126 -11.51 -10.71 18.84
CA ASN A 126 -10.13 -10.41 18.48
C ASN A 126 -9.61 -9.44 19.52
N GLN A 127 -9.10 -10.01 20.61
CA GLN A 127 -8.27 -9.26 21.55
C GLN A 127 -7.19 -8.54 20.72
N PRO A 128 -6.99 -7.22 20.89
CA PRO A 128 -5.80 -6.58 20.37
C PRO A 128 -4.63 -7.32 21.03
N GLN A 129 -3.90 -8.09 20.23
CA GLN A 129 -2.66 -8.73 20.65
C GLN A 129 -1.77 -7.58 21.11
N LEU A 130 -1.63 -7.40 22.42
CA LEU A 130 -0.61 -6.54 22.99
C LEU A 130 0.69 -7.00 22.36
N VAL A 131 1.23 -6.18 21.46
CA VAL A 131 2.55 -6.37 20.88
C VAL A 131 3.50 -6.38 22.06
N LYS A 132 3.79 -7.58 22.55
CA LYS A 132 4.83 -7.83 23.53
C LYS A 132 6.09 -7.35 22.85
N THR A 133 6.59 -6.20 23.29
CA THR A 133 7.84 -5.61 22.81
C THR A 133 8.87 -6.72 22.78
N GLU A 134 9.18 -7.15 21.56
CA GLU A 134 10.17 -8.17 21.25
C GLU A 134 11.48 -7.68 21.87
N GLN A 135 12.06 -8.49 22.76
CA GLN A 135 13.38 -8.19 23.31
C GLN A 135 14.34 -7.93 22.14
N PRO A 136 15.25 -6.96 22.25
CA PRO A 136 16.21 -6.72 21.20
C PRO A 136 17.07 -7.97 21.05
N VAL A 137 16.83 -8.72 19.97
CA VAL A 137 17.70 -9.80 19.51
C VAL A 137 18.94 -9.12 18.91
N ALA A 138 19.76 -8.55 19.80
CA ALA A 138 21.07 -8.04 19.48
C ALA A 138 22.03 -9.25 19.37
N ASP A 139 22.82 -9.26 18.30
CA ASP A 139 23.99 -10.14 18.05
C ASP A 139 23.80 -11.49 17.33
N LEU A 140 22.70 -11.71 16.61
CA LEU A 140 22.67 -12.82 15.63
C LEU A 140 23.09 -12.32 14.24
N PRO A 141 24.02 -13.00 13.53
CA PRO A 141 24.40 -12.62 12.17
C PRO A 141 23.23 -12.85 11.21
N TYR A 142 23.07 -11.93 10.25
CA TYR A 142 22.17 -12.11 9.11
C TYR A 142 22.79 -13.12 8.13
N ILE A 143 22.00 -14.09 7.67
CA ILE A 143 22.50 -15.21 6.86
C ILE A 143 21.76 -15.33 5.52
N ALA A 144 20.48 -14.98 5.50
CA ALA A 144 19.63 -15.13 4.33
C ALA A 144 18.63 -13.99 4.23
N THR A 145 18.08 -13.80 3.04
CA THR A 145 16.99 -12.88 2.74
C THR A 145 15.80 -13.71 2.25
N LEU A 146 14.63 -13.53 2.86
CA LEU A 146 13.39 -14.10 2.33
C LEU A 146 13.06 -13.32 1.06
N THR A 147 13.15 -13.92 -0.12
CA THR A 147 12.87 -13.20 -1.39
C THR A 147 11.40 -13.27 -1.75
N ARG A 148 10.73 -14.37 -1.45
CA ARG A 148 9.31 -14.57 -1.75
C ARG A 148 8.64 -15.46 -0.70
N ALA A 149 7.47 -15.06 -0.25
CA ALA A 149 6.57 -15.89 0.54
C ALA A 149 5.18 -15.83 -0.10
N THR A 150 4.67 -16.97 -0.54
CA THR A 150 3.33 -17.12 -1.14
C THR A 150 2.52 -18.04 -0.25
N ASP A 151 1.37 -17.56 0.24
CA ASP A 151 0.46 -18.30 1.12
C ASP A 151 1.14 -18.97 2.32
N CYS A 152 2.20 -18.34 2.84
CA CYS A 152 3.01 -18.91 3.92
C CYS A 152 2.36 -18.72 5.29
N VAL A 153 2.13 -19.83 5.98
CA VAL A 153 1.77 -19.85 7.40
C VAL A 153 3.03 -20.17 8.19
N TRP A 154 3.54 -19.18 8.91
CA TRP A 154 4.76 -19.32 9.71
C TRP A 154 4.43 -19.65 11.16
N GLY A 155 5.02 -20.73 11.66
CA GLY A 155 5.00 -21.11 13.07
C GLY A 155 6.18 -20.53 13.85
N GLY A 156 6.07 -20.51 15.18
CA GLY A 156 7.15 -20.14 16.09
C GLY A 156 7.08 -18.71 16.64
N ASN A 157 8.14 -18.32 17.37
CA ASN A 157 8.14 -17.08 18.17
C ASN A 157 8.54 -15.82 17.39
N ALA A 158 9.21 -15.97 16.24
CA ALA A 158 9.72 -14.86 15.42
C ALA A 158 9.54 -15.15 13.92
N PRO A 159 8.29 -15.20 13.41
CA PRO A 159 8.04 -15.43 12.00
C PRO A 159 8.54 -14.26 11.14
N PRO A 160 9.00 -14.52 9.91
CA PRO A 160 9.31 -13.44 8.98
C PRO A 160 8.03 -12.65 8.64
N LYS A 161 8.13 -11.32 8.67
CA LYS A 161 6.98 -10.41 8.56
C LYS A 161 6.69 -10.01 7.11
N PHE A 162 7.69 -9.99 6.24
CA PHE A 162 7.54 -9.56 4.85
C PHE A 162 8.58 -10.18 3.90
N SER A 163 8.22 -10.31 2.63
CA SER A 163 9.15 -10.63 1.53
C SER A 163 10.17 -9.49 1.36
N GLY A 164 11.44 -9.83 1.31
CA GLY A 164 12.59 -8.93 1.31
C GLY A 164 13.28 -8.80 2.68
N GLN A 165 12.73 -9.42 3.73
CA GLN A 165 13.32 -9.34 5.07
C GLN A 165 14.62 -10.17 5.17
N ARG A 166 15.66 -9.59 5.79
CA ARG A 166 16.85 -10.34 6.21
C ARG A 166 16.54 -11.19 7.44
N LEU A 167 16.94 -12.44 7.38
CA LEU A 167 16.73 -13.46 8.39
C LEU A 167 18.00 -13.65 9.20
N LEU A 168 17.81 -13.72 10.51
CA LEU A 168 18.84 -14.06 11.49
C LEU A 168 19.08 -15.58 11.50
N SER A 169 20.19 -16.01 12.10
CA SER A 169 20.41 -17.42 12.45
C SER A 169 19.37 -17.89 13.46
N GLN A 170 18.26 -18.44 12.98
CA GLN A 170 17.20 -18.94 13.85
C GLN A 170 16.43 -20.09 13.19
N ASP A 171 15.73 -20.85 14.02
CA ASP A 171 14.81 -21.90 13.59
C ASP A 171 13.55 -21.26 12.97
N LEU A 172 13.25 -21.60 11.72
CA LEU A 172 12.01 -21.24 11.04
C LEU A 172 11.11 -22.46 10.87
N PHE A 173 9.82 -22.24 11.06
CA PHE A 173 8.78 -23.25 10.89
C PHE A 173 7.82 -22.75 9.83
N LEU A 174 7.82 -23.41 8.68
CA LEU A 174 6.79 -23.20 7.66
C LEU A 174 5.74 -24.29 7.86
N GLU A 175 4.53 -23.92 8.26
CA GLU A 175 3.41 -24.86 8.42
C GLU A 175 2.73 -25.14 7.09
N GLU A 176 2.61 -24.12 6.24
CA GLU A 176 1.96 -24.20 4.93
C GLU A 176 2.53 -23.14 4.00
N GLY A 177 2.45 -23.36 2.68
CA GLY A 177 2.80 -22.36 1.66
C GLY A 177 4.17 -22.56 1.02
N PHE A 178 4.57 -21.57 0.22
CA PHE A 178 5.80 -21.59 -0.58
C PHE A 178 6.72 -20.44 -0.17
N ALA A 179 7.92 -20.77 0.29
CA ALA A 179 8.91 -19.79 0.69
C ALA A 179 10.21 -19.94 -0.09
N GLU A 180 10.73 -18.81 -0.55
CA GLU A 180 11.99 -18.70 -1.25
C GLU A 180 12.96 -17.84 -0.44
N PHE A 181 14.15 -18.39 -0.22
CA PHE A 181 15.24 -17.77 0.51
C PHE A 181 16.44 -17.60 -0.42
N ARG A 182 17.13 -16.49 -0.27
CA ARG A 182 18.42 -16.23 -0.89
C ARG A 182 19.45 -16.03 0.21
N PHE A 183 20.40 -16.95 0.30
CA PHE A 183 21.54 -16.82 1.20
C PHE A 183 22.51 -15.77 0.69
N ASP A 184 23.24 -15.12 1.60
CA ASP A 184 24.27 -14.13 1.24
C ASP A 184 25.40 -14.75 0.40
N THR A 185 25.58 -16.08 0.48
CA THR A 185 26.48 -16.88 -0.38
C THR A 185 26.01 -16.98 -1.83
N GLY A 186 24.81 -16.48 -2.16
CA GLY A 186 24.19 -16.56 -3.48
C GLY A 186 23.33 -17.79 -3.71
N VAL A 187 23.26 -18.72 -2.74
CA VAL A 187 22.42 -19.92 -2.84
C VAL A 187 20.94 -19.55 -2.74
N ARG A 188 20.13 -20.10 -3.66
CA ARG A 188 18.67 -19.98 -3.64
C ARG A 188 18.07 -21.27 -3.08
N LEU A 189 17.32 -21.16 -2.00
CA LEU A 189 16.59 -22.26 -1.38
C LEU A 189 15.11 -22.01 -1.52
N ILE A 190 14.40 -22.97 -2.11
CA ILE A 190 12.95 -22.96 -2.23
C ILE A 190 12.42 -24.11 -1.38
N ILE A 191 11.45 -23.81 -0.53
CA ILE A 191 10.78 -24.80 0.30
C ILE A 191 9.26 -24.69 0.15
N GLU A 192 8.61 -25.82 0.36
CA GLU A 192 7.16 -25.95 0.46
C GLU A 192 6.83 -26.50 1.85
N GLY A 193 5.79 -25.97 2.48
CA GLY A 193 5.33 -26.41 3.79
C GLY A 193 4.63 -27.78 3.74
N PRO A 194 4.55 -28.51 4.86
CA PRO A 194 5.12 -28.19 6.18
C PRO A 194 6.61 -28.57 6.29
N THR A 195 7.48 -27.59 6.54
CA THR A 195 8.94 -27.79 6.65
C THR A 195 9.53 -27.00 7.82
N ARG A 196 10.45 -27.62 8.56
CA ARG A 196 11.24 -26.97 9.61
C ARG A 196 12.66 -26.76 9.11
N ILE A 197 13.15 -25.52 9.20
CA ILE A 197 14.49 -25.15 8.78
C ILE A 197 15.26 -24.62 9.99
N LYS A 198 16.45 -25.16 10.18
CA LYS A 198 17.45 -24.62 11.10
C LYS A 198 18.55 -23.96 10.29
N MET A 199 18.70 -22.64 10.45
CA MET A 199 19.76 -21.88 9.83
C MET A 199 20.83 -21.55 10.87
N ASP A 200 21.97 -22.23 10.75
CA ASP A 200 23.15 -21.99 11.58
C ASP A 200 24.24 -21.30 10.74
N SER A 201 24.80 -20.19 11.23
CA SER A 201 26.05 -19.65 10.69
C SER A 201 27.23 -20.32 11.38
N THR A 202 28.13 -20.92 10.61
CA THR A 202 29.46 -21.29 11.10
C THR A 202 30.35 -20.05 11.03
N CYS A 203 30.58 -19.39 12.16
CA CYS A 203 31.67 -18.42 12.30
C CYS A 203 33.03 -19.11 12.15
#